data_AF-A0A939XIB2-F1
#
_entry.id   AF-A0A939XIB2-F1
#
_cell.length_a   1.000
_cell.length_b   1.000
_cell.length_c   1.000
_cell.angle_alpha   90.00
_cell.angle_beta   90.00
_cell.angle_gamma   90.00
#
_symmetry.space_group_name_H-M   'P 1'
#
loop_
_entity.id
_entity.type
_entity.pdbx_description
1 polymer ?
#
loop_
_entity_poly.entity_id
_entity_poly.type
_entity_poly.pdbx_seq_one_letter_code
_entity_poly.pdbx_strand_id
1 'polypeptide(L)' 'VVMEVKREVGGPSTAIDRALMEMRIHPKRMSKYCIGTALTAPKAKINRFKDKLRYIEKVISY' A
#
# COMPACT_ATOMS: atom_id res chain seq x y z
N VAL A 1 -0.62 -8.43 6.61
CA VAL A 1 0.19 -9.14 5.59
C VAL A 1 0.28 -8.25 4.35
N VAL A 2 1.40 -8.29 3.59
CA VAL A 2 1.58 -7.50 2.35
C VAL A 2 2.00 -8.44 1.22
N MET A 3 1.35 -8.33 0.07
CA MET A 3 1.66 -9.08 -1.15
C MET A 3 2.19 -8.13 -2.23
N GLU A 4 3.24 -8.52 -2.93
CA GLU A 4 3.80 -7.78 -4.07
C GLU A 4 3.57 -8.58 -5.35
N VAL A 5 2.88 -7.98 -6.32
CA VAL A 5 2.61 -8.59 -7.62
C VAL A 5 3.56 -7.96 -8.64
N LYS A 6 4.44 -8.78 -9.24
CA LYS A 6 5.38 -8.33 -10.29
C LYS A 6 4.69 -8.34 -11.64
N ARG A 7 4.89 -7.27 -12.41
CA ARG A 7 4.34 -7.10 -13.76
C ARG A 7 5.28 -6.29 -14.63
N GLU A 8 5.17 -6.50 -15.93
CA GLU A 8 5.79 -5.63 -16.92
C GLU A 8 5.12 -4.25 -16.93
N VAL A 9 5.91 -3.21 -17.14
CA VAL A 9 5.42 -1.83 -17.18
C VAL A 9 4.58 -1.64 -18.44
N GLY A 10 3.34 -1.19 -18.30
CA GLY A 10 2.41 -1.00 -19.43
C GLY A 10 1.71 -2.27 -19.90
N GLY A 11 1.95 -3.42 -19.26
CA GLY A 11 1.24 -4.66 -19.56
C GLY A 11 -0.25 -4.61 -19.18
N PRO A 12 -1.09 -5.48 -19.78
CA PRO A 12 -2.52 -5.57 -19.48
C PRO A 12 -2.78 -6.14 -18.07
N SER A 13 -4.02 -6.04 -17.58
CA SER A 13 -4.39 -6.70 -16.34
C SER A 13 -4.38 -8.22 -16.49
N THR A 14 -3.86 -8.89 -15.47
CA THR A 14 -3.67 -10.34 -15.41
C THR A 14 -4.83 -11.02 -14.68
N ALA A 15 -4.89 -12.34 -14.73
CA ALA A 15 -5.88 -13.10 -13.96
C ALA A 15 -5.74 -12.86 -12.44
N ILE A 16 -4.51 -12.70 -11.94
CA ILE A 16 -4.28 -12.42 -10.51
C ILE A 16 -4.80 -11.04 -10.11
N ASP A 17 -4.70 -10.03 -10.98
CA ASP A 17 -5.27 -8.70 -10.70
C ASP A 17 -6.79 -8.78 -10.50
N ARG A 18 -7.47 -9.55 -11.34
CA ARG A 18 -8.94 -9.72 -11.26
C ARG A 18 -9.36 -10.46 -10.00
N ALA A 19 -8.71 -11.59 -9.72
CA ALA A 19 -8.97 -12.38 -8.51
C ALA A 19 -8.76 -11.54 -7.23
N LEU A 20 -7.70 -10.74 -7.17
CA LEU A 20 -7.46 -9.84 -6.04
C LEU A 20 -8.56 -8.78 -5.90
N MET A 21 -9.03 -8.19 -7.01
CA MET A 21 -10.14 -7.23 -6.96
C MET A 21 -11.46 -7.85 -6.53
N GLU A 22 -11.78 -9.08 -6.97
CA GLU A 22 -12.97 -9.83 -6.55
C GLU A 22 -12.95 -10.11 -5.03
N MET A 23 -11.77 -10.40 -4.49
CA MET A 23 -11.54 -10.53 -3.05
C MET A 23 -11.46 -9.18 -2.31
N ARG A 24 -11.71 -8.04 -3.00
CA ARG A 24 -11.61 -6.67 -2.47
C ARG A 24 -10.20 -6.29 -1.96
N ILE A 25 -9.16 -6.95 -2.49
CA ILE A 25 -7.76 -6.65 -2.21
C ILE A 25 -7.27 -5.64 -3.24
N HIS A 26 -7.35 -4.36 -2.89
CA HIS A 26 -6.99 -3.27 -3.80
C HIS A 26 -5.48 -2.99 -3.81
N PRO A 27 -4.87 -2.75 -4.99
CA PRO A 27 -3.45 -2.42 -5.08
C PRO A 27 -3.15 -1.07 -4.43
N LYS A 28 -2.06 -1.00 -3.67
CA LYS A 28 -1.59 0.25 -3.04
C LYS A 28 -0.07 0.37 -3.08
N ARG A 29 0.45 1.53 -3.48
CA ARG A 29 1.90 1.83 -3.43
C ARG A 29 2.34 2.11 -2.01
N MET A 30 3.16 1.22 -1.46
CA MET A 30 3.67 1.26 -0.09
C MET A 30 5.19 1.29 -0.10
N SER A 31 5.79 2.29 0.55
CA SER A 31 7.23 2.33 0.80
C SER A 31 7.48 1.91 2.25
N LYS A 32 8.08 0.73 2.46
CA LYS A 32 8.39 0.21 3.81
C LYS A 32 9.26 1.21 4.59
N TYR A 33 10.26 1.78 3.92
CA TYR A 33 11.15 2.79 4.49
C TYR A 33 10.39 4.05 4.91
N CYS A 34 9.65 4.69 3.99
CA CYS A 34 8.99 5.96 4.30
C CYS A 34 7.91 5.81 5.38
N ILE A 35 7.16 4.71 5.36
CA ILE A 35 6.17 4.43 6.40
C ILE A 35 6.88 4.18 7.74
N GLY A 36 7.96 3.39 7.76
CA GLY A 36 8.77 3.18 8.95
C GLY A 36 9.31 4.48 9.53
N THR A 37 9.96 5.32 8.71
CA THR A 37 10.46 6.63 9.13
C THR A 37 9.34 7.52 9.68
N ALA A 38 8.17 7.54 9.03
CA ALA A 38 7.04 8.35 9.51
C ALA A 38 6.52 7.89 10.89
N LEU A 39 6.66 6.60 11.22
CA LEU A 39 6.23 6.03 12.50
C LEU A 39 7.30 6.12 13.60
N THR A 40 8.58 6.06 13.26
CA THR A 40 9.68 5.96 14.24
C THR A 40 10.53 7.21 14.39
N ALA A 41 10.42 8.19 13.50
CA ALA A 41 11.21 9.41 13.54
C ALA A 41 10.31 10.65 13.76
N PRO A 42 10.10 11.09 15.02
CA PRO A 42 9.14 12.15 15.36
C PRO A 42 9.40 13.51 14.68
N LYS A 43 10.64 13.76 14.26
CA LYS A 43 11.06 15.01 13.58
C LYS A 43 10.87 14.96 12.06
N ALA A 44 10.51 13.81 11.49
CA ALA A 44 10.32 13.67 10.05
C ALA A 44 9.00 14.32 9.60
N LYS A 45 9.00 14.97 8.42
CA LYS A 45 7.79 15.57 7.85
C LYS A 45 6.86 14.48 7.31
N ILE A 46 5.71 14.28 7.95
CA ILE A 46 4.78 13.18 7.61
C ILE A 46 3.61 13.57 6.71
N ASN A 47 3.38 14.84 6.40
CA ASN A 47 2.14 15.30 5.74
C ASN A 47 1.81 14.55 4.44
N ARG A 48 2.83 14.29 3.60
CA ARG A 48 2.66 13.54 2.34
C ARG A 48 2.25 12.07 2.55
N PHE A 49 2.51 11.52 3.73
CA PHE A 49 2.24 10.13 4.07
C PHE A 49 0.99 9.95 4.94
N LYS A 50 0.37 11.02 5.43
CA LYS A 50 -0.84 10.97 6.27
C LYS A 50 -1.96 10.16 5.63
N ASP A 51 -2.23 10.36 4.34
CA ASP A 51 -3.28 9.63 3.64
C ASP A 51 -2.98 8.13 3.55
N LYS A 52 -1.70 7.76 3.44
CA LYS A 52 -1.30 6.34 3.45
C LYS A 52 -1.41 5.74 4.84
N LEU A 53 -1.01 6.48 5.87
CA LEU A 53 -1.14 6.04 7.27
C LEU A 53 -2.61 5.81 7.63
N ARG A 54 -3.50 6.76 7.32
CA ARG A 54 -4.95 6.62 7.53
C ARG A 54 -5.55 5.45 6.77
N TYR A 55 -5.10 5.20 5.54
CA TYR A 55 -5.52 4.03 4.78
C TYR A 55 -5.10 2.73 5.47
N ILE A 56 -3.86 2.65 5.96
CA ILE A 56 -3.35 1.47 6.69
C ILE A 56 -4.14 1.27 7.99
N GLU A 57 -4.38 2.33 8.76
CA GLU A 57 -5.19 2.30 9.98
C GLU A 57 -6.59 1.76 9.69
N LYS A 58 -7.22 2.24 8.61
CA LYS A 58 -8.52 1.73 8.17
C LYS A 58 -8.47 0.25 7.85
N VAL A 59 -7.46 -0.22 7.12
CA VAL A 59 -7.32 -1.64 6.75
C VAL A 59 -7.06 -2.55 7.96
N ILE A 60 -6.33 -2.07 8.96
CA ILE A 60 -6.02 -2.84 10.19
C ILE A 60 -7.20 -2.85 11.17
N SER A 61 -8.04 -1.81 11.14
CA SER A 61 -9.22 -1.68 12.01
C SER A 61 -10.43 -2.49 11.54
N TYR A 62 -10.37 -3.11 10.36
CA TYR A 62 -11.33 -4.14 9.92
C TYR A 62 -10.88 -5.51 10.39
#